data_AF-U2SIW4-F1
#
_entry.id   AF-U2SIW4-F1
#
_cell.length_a   1.000
_cell.length_b   1.000
_cell.length_c   1.000
_cell.angle_alpha   90.00
_cell.angle_beta   90.00
_cell.angle_gamma   90.00
#
_symmetry.space_group_name_H-M   'P 1'
#
loop_
_entity.id
_entity.type
_entity.pdbx_description
1 polymer ?
#
loop_
_entity_poly.entity_id
_entity_poly.type
_entity_poly.pdbx_seq_one_letter_code
_entity_poly.pdbx_strand_id
1 'polypeptide(L)' 'GALVAAIDEALAAQPDVLAKIRDGKVQAAGAVIGAVMKAMRGQADAARVRELVLERAAQ' A
#
# COMPACT_ATOMS: atom_id res chain seq x y z
N GLY A 1 -8.84 -3.31 -10.78
CA GLY A 1 -7.72 -3.29 -11.75
C GLY A 1 -6.47 -3.88 -11.10
N ALA A 2 -5.48 -4.32 -11.89
CA ALA A 2 -4.29 -5.04 -11.37
C ALA A 2 -3.57 -4.31 -10.22
N LEU A 3 -3.42 -2.98 -10.33
CA LEU A 3 -2.84 -2.14 -9.29
C LEU A 3 -3.63 -2.19 -7.96
N VAL A 4 -4.96 -2.06 -8.05
CA VAL A 4 -5.84 -2.11 -6.86
C VAL A 4 -5.76 -3.46 -6.18
N ALA A 5 -5.81 -4.56 -6.94
CA ALA A 5 -5.72 -5.90 -6.39
C ALA A 5 -4.38 -6.15 -5.68
N ALA A 6 -3.27 -5.70 -6.27
CA ALA A 6 -1.95 -5.80 -5.65
C ALA A 6 -1.85 -4.99 -4.34
N ILE A 7 -2.51 -3.83 -4.27
CA ILE A 7 -2.57 -3.02 -3.05
C ILE A 7 -3.38 -3.74 -1.97
N ASP A 8 -4.56 -4.28 -2.31
CA ASP A 8 -5.42 -4.97 -1.36
C ASP A 8 -4.70 -6.22 -0.79
N GLU A 9 -4.02 -6.98 -1.64
CA GLU A 9 -3.20 -8.13 -1.22
C GLU A 9 -2.02 -7.70 -0.32
N ALA A 10 -1.31 -6.62 -0.67
CA ALA A 10 -0.20 -6.11 0.11
C ALA A 10 -0.61 -5.58 1.49
N LEU A 11 -1.81 -4.99 1.60
CA LEU A 11 -2.40 -4.55 2.86
C LEU A 11 -2.88 -5.75 3.70
N ALA A 12 -3.52 -6.73 3.08
CA ALA A 12 -3.96 -7.95 3.76
C ALA A 12 -2.77 -8.75 4.32
N ALA A 13 -1.64 -8.76 3.62
CA ALA A 13 -0.40 -9.40 4.08
C ALA A 13 0.31 -8.64 5.22
N GLN A 14 -0.04 -7.36 5.45
CA GLN A 14 0.63 -6.48 6.42
C GLN A 14 -0.39 -5.73 7.30
N PRO A 15 -1.20 -6.45 8.11
CA PRO A 15 -2.23 -5.84 8.92
C PRO A 15 -1.69 -4.86 9.98
N ASP A 16 -0.46 -5.09 10.47
CA ASP A 16 0.21 -4.20 11.42
C ASP A 16 0.61 -2.86 10.78
N VAL A 17 0.97 -2.87 9.50
CA VAL A 17 1.28 -1.65 8.74
C VAL A 17 0.01 -0.83 8.53
N LEU A 18 -1.11 -1.47 8.19
CA LEU A 18 -2.40 -0.79 8.07
C LEU A 18 -2.79 -0.11 9.39
N ALA A 19 -2.65 -0.79 10.53
CA ALA A 19 -2.90 -0.20 11.85
C ALA A 19 -2.00 1.01 12.11
N LYS A 20 -0.69 0.92 11.82
CA LYS A 20 0.25 2.04 11.96
C LYS A 20 -0.14 3.25 11.10
N ILE A 21 -0.58 3.03 9.87
CA ILE A 21 -1.03 4.10 8.97
C ILE A 21 -2.27 4.80 9.56
N ARG A 22 -3.23 4.01 10.07
CA ARG A 22 -4.44 4.51 10.73
C ARG A 22 -4.13 5.33 12.00
N ASP A 23 -3.07 4.96 12.72
CA ASP A 23 -2.54 5.72 13.87
C ASP A 23 -1.76 6.99 13.47
N GLY A 24 -1.80 7.38 12.19
CA GLY A 24 -1.12 8.57 11.67
C GLY A 24 0.35 8.37 11.33
N LYS A 25 0.91 7.16 11.47
CA LYS A 25 2.28 6.84 11.08
C LYS A 25 2.36 6.54 9.58
N VAL A 26 2.03 7.54 8.76
CA VAL A 26 1.90 7.42 7.29
C VAL A 26 3.15 6.92 6.58
N GLN A 27 4.32 7.00 7.23
CA GLN A 27 5.60 6.48 6.75
C GLN A 27 5.59 4.96 6.64
N ALA A 28 4.77 4.27 7.44
CA ALA A 28 4.60 2.82 7.37
C ALA A 28 4.07 2.35 6.00
N ALA A 29 3.39 3.22 5.24
CA ALA A 29 2.94 2.93 3.88
C ALA A 29 4.09 2.54 2.92
N GLY A 30 5.34 2.93 3.22
CA GLY A 30 6.52 2.53 2.43
C GLY A 30 6.67 1.02 2.27
N ALA A 31 6.31 0.24 3.29
CA ALA A 31 6.38 -1.23 3.24
C ALA A 31 5.37 -1.82 2.25
N VAL A 32 4.13 -1.30 2.26
CA VAL A 32 3.08 -1.69 1.30
C VAL A 32 3.46 -1.28 -0.12
N ILE A 33 4.00 -0.07 -0.31
CA ILE A 33 4.46 0.40 -1.62
C ILE A 33 5.55 -0.53 -2.17
N GLY A 34 6.54 -0.91 -1.35
CA GLY A 34 7.59 -1.84 -1.75
C GLY A 34 7.06 -3.21 -2.16
N ALA A 35 6.07 -3.74 -1.42
CA ALA A 35 5.41 -5.00 -1.75
C ALA A 35 4.65 -4.93 -3.08
N VAL A 36 3.90 -3.86 -3.31
CA VAL A 36 3.16 -3.63 -4.57
C VAL A 36 4.14 -3.47 -5.75
N MET A 37 5.20 -2.68 -5.59
CA MET A 37 6.23 -2.51 -6.62
C MET A 37 6.88 -3.85 -6.99
N LYS A 38 7.13 -4.73 -6.01
CA LYS A 38 7.66 -6.07 -6.24
C LYS A 38 6.66 -6.95 -7.01
N ALA A 39 5.39 -6.97 -6.59
CA ALA A 39 4.33 -7.74 -7.27
C ALA A 39 4.12 -7.28 -8.72
N MET A 40 4.22 -5.97 -8.95
CA MET A 40 4.07 -5.33 -10.26
C MET A 40 5.38 -5.24 -11.06
N ARG A 41 6.48 -5.85 -10.60
CA ARG A 41 7.79 -5.82 -11.26
C ARG A 41 8.27 -4.41 -11.64
N GLY A 42 7.97 -3.43 -10.80
CA GLY A 42 8.34 -2.03 -11.00
C GLY A 42 7.50 -1.28 -12.06
N GLN A 43 6.40 -1.85 -12.54
CA GLN A 43 5.54 -1.23 -13.56
C GLN A 43 4.48 -0.28 -12.99
N ALA A 44 4.38 -0.18 -11.65
CA ALA A 44 3.45 0.71 -10.98
C ALA A 44 4.08 2.08 -10.72
N ASP A 45 3.27 3.13 -10.77
CA ASP A 45 3.66 4.46 -10.30
C ASP A 45 3.65 4.49 -8.76
N ALA A 46 4.81 4.72 -8.15
CA ALA A 46 4.95 4.71 -6.70
C ALA A 46 4.18 5.82 -5.98
N ALA A 47 4.05 7.01 -6.60
CA ALA A 47 3.26 8.11 -6.05
C ALA A 47 1.78 7.73 -6.07
N ARG A 48 1.30 7.14 -7.17
CA ARG A 48 -0.07 6.66 -7.28
C ARG A 48 -0.39 5.53 -6.31
N VAL A 49 0.54 4.58 -6.15
CA VAL A 49 0.42 3.49 -5.15
C VAL A 49 0.28 4.09 -3.75
N ARG A 50 1.13 5.06 -3.40
CA ARG A 50 1.09 5.73 -2.09
C ARG A 50 -0.26 6.39 -1.82
N GLU A 51 -0.80 7.16 -2.76
CA GLU A 51 -2.13 7.78 -2.63
C GLU A 51 -3.20 6.73 -2.35
N LEU A 52 -3.25 5.68 -3.18
CA LEU A 52 -4.26 4.63 -3.09
C LEU A 52 -4.16 3.80 -1.80
N VAL A 53 -2.96 3.62 -1.26
CA VAL A 53 -2.73 2.97 0.03
C VAL A 53 -3.27 3.82 1.17
N LEU A 54 -2.99 5.12 1.17
CA LEU A 54 -3.48 6.03 2.21
C LEU A 54 -5.00 6.20 2.14
N GLU A 55 -5.56 6.29 0.93
CA GLU A 55 -7.02 6.34 0.72
C GLU A 55 -7.72 5.11 1.31
N ARG A 56 -7.19 3.90 1.06
CA ARG A 56 -7.73 2.66 1.65
C ARG A 56 -7.58 2.58 3.16
N ALA A 57 -6.47 3.09 3.70
CA ALA A 57 -6.25 3.08 5.14
C ALA A 57 -7.20 4.05 5.88
N ALA A 58 -7.65 5.11 5.20
CA ALA A 58 -8.60 6.09 5.71
C ALA A 58 -10.09 5.67 5.58
N GLN A 59 -10.37 4.56 4.87
CA GLN A 59 -11.66 3.89 4.86
C GLN A 59 -11.78 2.94 6.06
#